data_AF-A0A4Y7PW86-F1
#
_entry.id   AF-A0A4Y7PW86-F1
#
_cell.length_a   1.000
_cell.length_b   1.000
_cell.length_c   1.000
_cell.angle_alpha   90.00
_cell.angle_beta   90.00
_cell.angle_gamma   90.00
#
_symmetry.space_group_name_H-M   'P 1'
#
loop_
_entity.id
_entity.type
_entity.pdbx_description
1 polymer ?
#
loop_
_entity_poly.entity_id
_entity_poly.type
_entity_poly.pdbx_seq_one_letter_code
_entity_poly.pdbx_strand_id
1 'polypeptide(L)'
;MKKLNISGGEPFLKPDFIGEIFKFCKEDLKLESCTVVNNGSKVTEKWLDTYGKYVDIMAISCDSFDAHTNLQLGRAEKGKGSHVERVFRVAEWCKCRGIKVKINTVITRLNFEEDMNESIEALVPYRWKVFQVLLLDGENTGRENGSLRDARSLTITKDEFQSFLSRHSTQKCLVPEDNDAMKDSYLNLDENMRFLNSQDGGKQPGRSVLDVGVREALEDAGFDNEAFVERGGIFDWSRNRAVEDLEW
;
A
#
# COMPACT_ATOMS: atom_id res chain seq x y z
N MET A 1 -3.25 -9.55 17.23
CA MET A 1 -2.96 -9.03 15.87
C MET A 1 -2.71 -10.22 14.95
N LYS A 2 -3.28 -10.24 13.74
CA LYS A 2 -3.12 -11.38 12.78
C LYS A 2 -2.26 -11.04 11.57
N LYS A 3 -2.16 -9.75 11.23
CA LYS A 3 -1.43 -9.27 10.06
C LYS A 3 -0.60 -8.05 10.42
N LEU A 4 0.53 -7.90 9.75
CA LEU A 4 1.32 -6.67 9.75
C LEU A 4 1.46 -6.15 8.31
N ASN A 5 1.30 -4.85 8.13
CA ASN A 5 1.64 -4.16 6.90
C ASN A 5 2.69 -3.09 7.18
N ILE A 6 3.90 -3.25 6.65
CA ILE A 6 4.94 -2.22 6.74
C ILE A 6 4.77 -1.28 5.54
N SER A 7 4.50 -0.02 5.82
CA SER A 7 4.35 1.05 4.84
C SER A 7 5.11 2.30 5.31
N GLY A 8 4.60 3.49 5.03
CA GLY A 8 5.25 4.78 5.23
C GLY A 8 6.03 5.16 3.98
N GLY A 9 7.26 5.64 4.17
CA GLY A 9 8.28 5.27 3.21
C GLY A 9 9.48 6.19 3.07
N GLU A 10 10.45 5.73 2.30
CA GLU A 10 10.45 4.43 1.58
C GLU A 10 10.99 3.28 2.48
N PRO A 11 10.22 2.20 2.78
CA PRO A 11 10.67 1.16 3.74
C PRO A 11 11.98 0.49 3.36
N PHE A 12 12.22 0.28 2.06
CA PHE A 12 13.48 -0.29 1.57
C PHE A 12 14.69 0.67 1.69
N LEU A 13 14.54 1.84 2.32
CA LEU A 13 15.67 2.62 2.86
C LEU A 13 16.30 1.97 4.10
N LYS A 14 15.58 1.08 4.78
CA LYS A 14 16.05 0.30 5.93
C LYS A 14 15.79 -1.19 5.69
N PRO A 15 16.38 -1.79 4.62
CA PRO A 15 16.00 -3.11 4.13
C PRO A 15 16.23 -4.23 5.16
N ASP A 16 17.37 -4.21 5.86
CA ASP A 16 17.70 -5.24 6.85
C ASP A 16 16.75 -5.14 8.06
N PHE A 17 16.42 -3.91 8.49
CA PHE A 17 15.50 -3.68 9.60
C PHE A 17 14.10 -4.24 9.31
N ILE A 18 13.51 -3.92 8.15
CA ILE A 18 12.18 -4.45 7.79
C ILE A 18 12.23 -5.97 7.56
N GLY A 19 13.36 -6.50 7.07
CA GLY A 19 13.59 -7.93 6.89
C GLY A 19 13.55 -8.69 8.22
N GLU A 20 14.28 -8.20 9.22
CA GLU A 20 14.28 -8.78 10.57
C GLU A 20 12.92 -8.65 11.25
N ILE A 21 12.18 -7.55 11.05
CA ILE A 21 10.80 -7.44 11.57
C ILE A 21 9.90 -8.52 10.97
N PHE A 22 9.95 -8.74 9.65
CA PHE A 22 9.12 -9.78 9.03
C PHE A 22 9.50 -11.18 9.48
N LYS A 23 10.80 -11.44 9.65
CA LYS A 23 11.29 -12.69 10.23
C LYS A 23 10.71 -12.89 11.63
N PHE A 24 10.86 -11.91 12.53
CA PHE A 24 10.30 -11.96 13.88
C PHE A 24 8.77 -12.17 13.87
N CYS A 25 8.06 -11.45 13.00
CA CYS A 25 6.62 -11.59 12.86
C CYS A 25 6.18 -13.01 12.45
N LYS A 26 6.94 -13.68 11.58
CA LYS A 26 6.63 -15.02 11.09
C LYS A 26 7.15 -16.13 11.99
N GLU A 27 8.35 -15.98 12.54
CA GLU A 27 9.01 -17.02 13.33
C GLU A 27 8.58 -16.98 14.80
N ASP A 28 8.49 -15.80 15.41
CA ASP A 28 8.19 -15.66 16.83
C ASP A 28 6.71 -15.39 17.09
N LEU A 29 6.14 -14.39 16.40
CA LEU A 29 4.73 -14.00 16.61
C LEU A 29 3.73 -14.86 15.84
N LYS A 30 4.20 -15.68 14.90
CA LYS A 30 3.38 -16.55 14.03
C LYS A 30 2.22 -15.80 13.34
N LEU A 31 2.47 -14.57 12.87
CA LEU A 31 1.46 -13.79 12.16
C LEU A 31 1.05 -14.48 10.86
N GLU A 32 -0.25 -14.48 10.59
CA GLU A 32 -0.84 -15.09 9.39
C GLU A 32 -0.37 -14.37 8.12
N SER A 33 -0.18 -13.05 8.17
CA SER A 33 0.23 -12.25 7.00
C SER A 33 1.21 -11.12 7.31
N CYS A 34 2.24 -11.01 6.49
CA CYS A 34 3.20 -9.93 6.44
C CYS A 34 3.17 -9.30 5.04
N THR A 35 2.83 -8.01 4.98
CA THR A 35 2.77 -7.22 3.74
C THR A 35 3.77 -6.06 3.81
N VAL A 36 4.37 -5.71 2.66
CA VAL A 36 5.12 -4.47 2.51
C VAL A 36 4.53 -3.63 1.37
N VAL A 37 4.25 -2.35 1.63
CA VAL A 37 3.89 -1.36 0.61
C VAL A 37 5.10 -0.52 0.28
N ASN A 38 5.50 -0.48 -0.99
CA ASN A 38 6.72 0.20 -1.43
C ASN A 38 6.59 0.76 -2.85
N ASN A 39 7.56 1.56 -3.27
CA ASN A 39 7.64 2.09 -4.64
C ASN A 39 8.47 1.22 -5.61
N GLY A 40 9.00 0.07 -5.19
CA GLY A 40 9.78 -0.85 -6.02
C GLY A 40 11.24 -0.44 -6.31
N SER A 41 11.59 0.84 -6.16
CA SER A 41 12.90 1.37 -6.59
C SER A 41 14.09 0.69 -5.90
N LYS A 42 13.99 0.40 -4.60
CA LYS A 42 15.08 -0.14 -3.78
C LYS A 42 14.97 -1.64 -3.48
N VAL A 43 13.97 -2.33 -4.04
CA VAL A 43 13.84 -3.79 -3.90
C VAL A 43 14.95 -4.49 -4.67
N THR A 44 15.58 -5.50 -4.10
CA THR A 44 16.63 -6.30 -4.75
C THR A 44 16.32 -7.78 -4.66
N GLU A 45 16.79 -8.56 -5.63
CA GLU A 45 16.68 -10.03 -5.56
C GLU A 45 17.34 -10.59 -4.31
N LYS A 46 18.53 -10.09 -3.96
CA LYS A 46 19.23 -10.51 -2.74
C LYS A 46 18.36 -10.37 -1.49
N TRP A 47 17.62 -9.27 -1.36
CA TRP A 47 16.72 -9.09 -0.23
C TRP A 47 15.57 -10.10 -0.26
N LEU A 48 14.99 -10.35 -1.44
CA LEU A 48 13.94 -11.36 -1.60
C LEU A 48 14.44 -12.78 -1.35
N ASP A 49 15.67 -13.10 -1.70
CA ASP A 49 16.30 -14.40 -1.40
C ASP A 49 16.51 -14.59 0.09
N THR A 50 16.85 -13.51 0.79
CA THR A 50 17.11 -13.53 2.23
C THR A 50 15.82 -13.56 3.05
N TYR A 51 14.87 -12.67 2.74
CA TYR A 51 13.70 -12.39 3.57
C TYR A 51 12.35 -12.74 2.91
N GLY A 52 12.33 -13.02 1.60
CA GLY A 52 11.09 -13.20 0.85
C GLY A 52 10.22 -14.36 1.34
N LYS A 53 10.81 -15.38 2.00
CA LYS A 53 10.04 -16.45 2.65
C LYS A 53 9.15 -15.99 3.81
N TYR A 54 9.40 -14.81 4.37
CA TYR A 54 8.62 -14.21 5.45
C TYR A 54 7.57 -13.20 4.98
N VAL A 55 7.55 -12.89 3.68
CA VAL A 55 6.63 -11.91 3.08
C VAL A 55 5.54 -12.65 2.32
N ASP A 56 4.28 -12.37 2.66
CA ASP A 56 3.13 -12.94 1.95
C ASP A 56 2.76 -12.08 0.75
N ILE A 57 2.77 -10.76 0.92
CA ILE A 57 2.30 -9.80 -0.09
C ILE A 57 3.32 -8.68 -0.33
N MET A 58 3.73 -8.52 -1.58
CA MET A 58 4.49 -7.36 -2.06
C MET A 58 3.54 -6.38 -2.74
N ALA A 59 3.21 -5.28 -2.07
CA ALA A 59 2.36 -4.22 -2.62
C ALA A 59 3.23 -3.12 -3.25
N ILE A 60 3.20 -3.01 -4.57
CA ILE A 60 4.00 -2.06 -5.34
C ILE A 60 3.11 -0.88 -5.76
N SER A 61 3.55 0.34 -5.45
CA SER A 61 2.84 1.57 -5.82
C SER A 61 3.16 1.95 -7.27
N CYS A 62 2.14 1.94 -8.12
CA CYS A 62 2.23 2.27 -9.54
C CYS A 62 0.99 3.07 -9.94
N ASP A 63 1.16 4.38 -10.14
CA ASP A 63 0.03 5.27 -10.44
C ASP A 63 -0.22 5.40 -11.95
N SER A 64 0.75 5.09 -12.79
CA SER A 64 0.59 5.14 -14.26
C SER A 64 1.51 4.13 -14.92
N PHE A 65 1.12 3.64 -16.09
CA PHE A 65 1.97 2.87 -17.00
C PHE A 65 2.58 3.75 -18.10
N ASP A 66 2.24 5.04 -18.13
CA ASP A 66 2.91 6.05 -18.92
C ASP A 66 4.09 6.67 -18.15
N ALA A 67 5.25 6.72 -18.80
CA ALA A 67 6.47 7.25 -18.20
C ALA A 67 6.38 8.77 -17.96
N HIS A 68 5.69 9.51 -18.84
CA HIS A 68 5.57 10.97 -18.71
C HIS A 68 4.67 11.35 -17.53
N THR A 69 3.54 10.67 -17.39
CA THR A 69 2.59 10.84 -16.28
C THR A 69 3.27 10.52 -14.94
N ASN A 70 4.04 9.42 -14.86
CA ASN A 70 4.84 9.13 -13.67
C ASN A 70 5.87 10.23 -13.34
N LEU A 71 6.53 10.81 -14.35
CA LEU A 71 7.45 11.94 -14.15
C LEU A 71 6.73 13.15 -13.55
N GLN A 72 5.55 13.49 -14.07
CA GLN A 72 4.73 14.59 -13.55
C GLN A 72 4.22 14.32 -12.12
N LEU A 73 3.90 13.07 -11.80
CA LEU A 73 3.53 12.62 -10.45
C LEU A 73 4.73 12.50 -9.49
N GLY A 74 5.96 12.77 -9.95
CA GLY A 74 7.16 12.65 -9.14
C GLY A 74 7.60 11.19 -8.86
N ARG A 75 7.05 10.22 -9.60
CA ARG A 75 7.41 8.79 -9.56
C ARG A 75 8.58 8.49 -10.50
N ALA A 76 9.70 9.16 -10.28
CA ALA A 76 10.91 8.94 -11.05
C ALA A 76 12.14 8.95 -10.16
N GLU A 77 12.99 7.95 -10.31
CA GLU A 77 14.31 7.96 -9.70
C GLU A 77 15.26 8.75 -10.61
N LYS A 78 15.77 9.89 -10.11
CA LYS A 78 16.67 10.79 -10.86
C LYS A 78 16.09 11.27 -12.20
N GLY A 79 14.77 11.48 -12.27
CA GLY A 79 14.10 11.98 -13.47
C GLY A 79 14.04 10.99 -14.65
N LYS A 80 14.27 9.70 -14.41
CA LYS A 80 14.12 8.64 -15.42
C LYS A 80 12.77 7.95 -15.30
N GLY A 81 12.10 7.74 -16.43
CA GLY A 81 10.82 7.02 -16.53
C GLY A 81 10.94 5.49 -16.43
N SER A 82 11.88 4.97 -15.64
CA SER A 82 12.11 3.52 -15.49
C SER A 82 11.23 2.86 -14.43
N HIS A 83 10.26 3.60 -13.87
CA HIS A 83 9.39 3.10 -12.79
C HIS A 83 8.59 1.87 -13.25
N VAL A 84 7.98 1.94 -14.43
CA VAL A 84 7.16 0.84 -14.98
C VAL A 84 7.99 -0.44 -15.13
N GLU A 85 9.15 -0.36 -15.79
CA GLU A 85 10.07 -1.50 -15.93
C GLU A 85 10.44 -2.10 -14.56
N ARG A 86 10.66 -1.23 -13.57
CA ARG A 86 10.97 -1.65 -12.20
C ARG A 86 9.81 -2.40 -11.54
N VAL A 87 8.57 -1.94 -11.72
CA VAL A 87 7.37 -2.61 -11.21
C VAL A 87 7.26 -4.03 -11.77
N PHE A 88 7.36 -4.19 -13.10
CA PHE A 88 7.33 -5.49 -13.75
C PHE A 88 8.44 -6.42 -13.25
N ARG A 89 9.68 -5.90 -13.15
CA ARG A 89 10.81 -6.69 -12.67
C ARG A 89 10.63 -7.16 -11.22
N VAL A 90 10.17 -6.29 -10.32
CA VAL A 90 9.92 -6.68 -8.92
C VAL A 90 8.75 -7.67 -8.82
N ALA A 91 7.70 -7.50 -9.63
CA ALA A 91 6.58 -8.42 -9.70
C ALA A 91 7.03 -9.83 -10.15
N GLU A 92 7.87 -9.91 -11.18
CA GLU A 92 8.50 -11.15 -11.67
C GLU A 92 9.25 -11.86 -10.53
N TRP A 93 10.16 -11.14 -9.85
CA TRP A 93 10.94 -11.68 -8.75
C TRP A 93 10.08 -12.23 -7.61
N CYS A 94 8.97 -11.55 -7.30
CA CYS A 94 8.01 -11.99 -6.29
C CYS A 94 7.30 -13.27 -6.72
N LYS A 95 6.81 -13.32 -7.97
CA LYS A 95 6.13 -14.51 -8.53
C LYS A 95 7.03 -15.74 -8.53
N CYS A 96 8.29 -15.61 -8.94
CA CYS A 96 9.27 -16.71 -8.90
C CYS A 96 9.49 -17.29 -7.49
N ARG A 97 9.20 -16.52 -6.45
CA ARG A 97 9.33 -16.91 -5.03
C ARG A 97 7.97 -17.21 -4.37
N GLY A 98 6.88 -17.20 -5.15
CA GLY A 98 5.51 -17.41 -4.72
C GLY A 98 4.96 -16.33 -3.77
N ILE A 99 5.53 -15.13 -3.79
CA ILE A 99 5.03 -13.97 -3.04
C ILE A 99 3.87 -13.37 -3.83
N LYS A 100 2.71 -13.13 -3.18
CA LYS A 100 1.55 -12.52 -3.83
C LYS A 100 1.90 -11.08 -4.21
N VAL A 101 1.69 -10.69 -5.47
CA VAL A 101 1.91 -9.31 -5.93
C VAL A 101 0.60 -8.53 -5.82
N LYS A 102 0.66 -7.34 -5.23
CA LYS A 102 -0.43 -6.38 -5.15
C LYS A 102 0.00 -5.08 -5.81
N ILE A 103 -0.88 -4.44 -6.56
CA ILE A 103 -0.64 -3.10 -7.11
C ILE A 103 -1.51 -2.10 -6.36
N ASN A 104 -0.92 -0.96 -6.00
CA ASN A 104 -1.61 0.19 -5.46
C ASN A 104 -1.51 1.35 -6.44
N THR A 105 -2.64 1.93 -6.82
CA THR A 105 -2.71 3.04 -7.78
C THR A 105 -3.54 4.15 -7.18
N VAL A 106 -2.99 5.36 -7.10
CA VAL A 106 -3.73 6.57 -6.74
C VAL A 106 -4.21 7.25 -8.02
N ILE A 107 -5.53 7.42 -8.15
CA ILE A 107 -6.16 8.09 -9.27
C ILE A 107 -6.24 9.58 -8.99
N THR A 108 -5.72 10.35 -9.92
CA THR A 108 -5.48 11.80 -9.89
C THR A 108 -5.92 12.42 -11.20
N ARG A 109 -5.87 13.76 -11.26
CA ARG A 109 -6.09 14.56 -12.47
C ARG A 109 -5.25 14.10 -13.66
N LEU A 110 -4.09 13.50 -13.43
CA LEU A 110 -3.13 13.15 -14.48
C LEU A 110 -3.33 11.74 -15.08
N ASN A 111 -4.09 10.86 -14.42
CA ASN A 111 -4.23 9.45 -14.85
C ASN A 111 -5.67 8.92 -14.84
N PHE A 112 -6.69 9.72 -14.47
CA PHE A 112 -8.08 9.23 -14.43
C PHE A 112 -8.64 8.84 -15.81
N GLU A 113 -8.04 9.34 -16.89
CA GLU A 113 -8.38 8.98 -18.28
C GLU A 113 -7.57 7.79 -18.81
N GLU A 114 -6.53 7.34 -18.09
CA GLU A 114 -5.67 6.25 -18.53
C GLU A 114 -6.45 4.92 -18.59
N ASP A 115 -6.17 4.13 -19.63
CA ASP A 115 -6.57 2.73 -19.71
C ASP A 115 -5.37 1.86 -19.31
N MET A 116 -5.52 1.15 -18.19
CA MET A 116 -4.50 0.30 -17.58
C MET A 116 -4.81 -1.19 -17.76
N ASN A 117 -5.86 -1.57 -18.50
CA ASN A 117 -6.32 -2.96 -18.59
C ASN A 117 -5.20 -3.91 -19.06
N GLU A 118 -4.56 -3.61 -20.19
CA GLU A 118 -3.49 -4.45 -20.75
C GLU A 118 -2.30 -4.62 -19.78
N SER A 119 -1.93 -3.53 -19.09
CA SER A 119 -0.79 -3.55 -18.18
C SER A 119 -1.09 -4.34 -16.90
N ILE A 120 -2.31 -4.22 -16.37
CA ILE A 120 -2.76 -5.00 -15.21
C ILE A 120 -2.90 -6.48 -15.58
N GLU A 121 -3.40 -6.80 -16.77
CA GLU A 121 -3.47 -8.16 -17.31
C GLU A 121 -2.08 -8.78 -17.47
N ALA A 122 -1.09 -8.02 -17.95
CA ALA A 122 0.28 -8.48 -18.03
C ALA A 122 0.92 -8.70 -16.64
N LEU A 123 0.63 -7.83 -15.67
CA LEU A 123 1.13 -7.97 -14.30
C LEU A 123 0.48 -9.12 -13.53
N VAL A 124 -0.74 -9.52 -13.86
CA VAL A 124 -1.53 -10.54 -13.16
C VAL A 124 -1.45 -10.37 -11.63
N PRO A 125 -1.78 -9.19 -11.07
CA PRO A 125 -1.69 -9.00 -9.63
C PRO A 125 -2.77 -9.83 -8.93
N TYR A 126 -2.44 -10.35 -7.75
CA TYR A 126 -3.42 -10.98 -6.86
C TYR A 126 -4.51 -9.98 -6.45
N ARG A 127 -4.14 -8.71 -6.30
CA ARG A 127 -5.07 -7.62 -5.98
C ARG A 127 -4.57 -6.29 -6.54
N TRP A 128 -5.48 -5.48 -7.06
CA TRP A 128 -5.23 -4.12 -7.50
C TRP A 128 -6.09 -3.16 -6.68
N LYS A 129 -5.47 -2.41 -5.75
CA LYS A 129 -6.16 -1.38 -4.98
C LYS A 129 -6.10 -0.06 -5.73
N VAL A 130 -7.27 0.50 -6.00
CA VAL A 130 -7.45 1.75 -6.74
C VAL A 130 -8.00 2.78 -5.79
N PHE A 131 -7.20 3.78 -5.46
CA PHE A 131 -7.54 4.82 -4.50
C PHE A 131 -7.92 6.11 -5.23
N GLN A 132 -8.96 6.80 -4.81
CA GLN A 132 -9.14 8.20 -5.17
C GLN A 132 -8.05 9.03 -4.47
N VAL A 133 -7.50 10.07 -5.09
CA VAL A 133 -6.58 10.97 -4.39
C VAL A 133 -7.26 11.64 -3.19
N LEU A 134 -6.62 11.52 -2.02
CA LEU A 134 -7.09 12.05 -0.75
C LEU A 134 -6.23 13.24 -0.31
N LEU A 135 -6.89 14.32 0.09
CA LEU A 135 -6.25 15.46 0.74
C LEU A 135 -6.21 15.22 2.25
N LEU A 136 -5.03 15.44 2.84
CA LEU A 136 -4.78 15.32 4.26
C LEU A 136 -3.95 16.53 4.73
N ASP A 137 -4.48 17.25 5.70
CA ASP A 137 -3.79 18.37 6.32
C ASP A 137 -2.55 17.90 7.09
N GLY A 138 -1.47 18.69 7.01
CA GLY A 138 -0.13 18.33 7.49
C GLY A 138 0.65 17.39 6.56
N GLU A 139 0.01 16.76 5.57
CA GLU A 139 0.66 15.81 4.65
C GLU A 139 0.81 16.40 3.24
N ASN A 140 -0.30 16.84 2.64
CA ASN A 140 -0.34 17.16 1.21
C ASN A 140 -1.27 18.32 0.80
N THR A 141 -1.57 19.27 1.70
CA THR A 141 -2.46 20.43 1.41
C THR A 141 -1.75 21.78 1.37
N GLY A 142 -0.45 21.79 1.10
CA GLY A 142 0.37 23.00 0.98
C GLY A 142 1.02 23.45 2.30
N ARG A 143 2.02 24.32 2.17
CA ARG A 143 2.83 24.78 3.31
C ARG A 143 2.03 25.58 4.33
N GLU A 144 0.98 26.26 3.88
CA GLU A 144 0.03 26.98 4.72
C GLU A 144 -0.66 26.07 5.76
N ASN A 145 -0.80 24.79 5.45
CA ASN A 145 -1.40 23.76 6.31
C ASN A 145 -0.34 22.82 6.90
N GLY A 146 0.92 23.29 7.01
CA GLY A 146 2.03 22.51 7.55
C GLY A 146 2.53 21.37 6.66
N SER A 147 2.04 21.25 5.42
CA SER A 147 2.37 20.14 4.53
C SER A 147 3.64 20.39 3.72
N LEU A 148 4.44 19.34 3.52
CA LEU A 148 5.61 19.37 2.62
C LEU A 148 5.24 19.29 1.14
N ARG A 149 4.00 18.90 0.83
CA ARG A 149 3.48 18.67 -0.52
C ARG A 149 2.14 19.37 -0.69
N ASP A 150 1.72 19.53 -1.93
CA ASP A 150 0.42 20.09 -2.29
C ASP A 150 -0.18 19.27 -3.44
N ALA A 151 -1.25 18.52 -3.11
CA ALA A 151 -1.96 17.64 -4.03
C ALA A 151 -3.31 18.23 -4.48
N ARG A 152 -3.64 19.47 -4.12
CA ARG A 152 -4.94 20.08 -4.43
C ARG A 152 -5.21 20.13 -5.94
N SER A 153 -4.17 20.42 -6.73
CA SER A 153 -4.24 20.44 -8.20
C SER A 153 -4.41 19.05 -8.83
N LEU A 154 -4.17 17.98 -8.08
CA LEU A 154 -4.28 16.60 -8.53
C LEU A 154 -5.66 16.00 -8.25
N THR A 155 -6.56 16.72 -7.57
CA THR A 155 -7.88 16.22 -7.19
C THR A 155 -8.79 15.93 -8.37
N ILE A 156 -9.68 14.96 -8.18
CA ILE A 156 -10.70 14.53 -9.13
C ILE A 156 -12.07 14.44 -8.47
N THR A 157 -13.12 14.60 -9.26
CA THR A 157 -14.50 14.42 -8.81
C THR A 157 -14.83 12.94 -8.58
N LYS A 158 -15.94 12.68 -7.89
CA LYS A 158 -16.46 11.30 -7.76
C LYS A 158 -16.80 10.71 -9.14
N ASP A 159 -17.37 11.49 -10.05
CA ASP A 159 -17.71 11.03 -11.40
C ASP A 159 -16.48 10.69 -12.24
N GLU A 160 -15.41 11.49 -12.15
CA GLU A 160 -14.12 11.20 -12.78
C GLU A 160 -13.54 9.87 -12.26
N PHE A 161 -13.62 9.62 -10.95
CA PHE A 161 -13.21 8.36 -10.35
C PHE A 161 -14.09 7.18 -10.82
N GLN A 162 -15.41 7.34 -10.83
CA GLN A 162 -16.34 6.31 -11.32
C GLN A 162 -16.14 6.01 -12.81
N SER A 163 -15.78 7.00 -13.63
CA SER A 163 -15.39 6.77 -15.03
C SER A 163 -14.15 5.88 -15.13
N PHE A 164 -13.13 6.11 -14.30
CA PHE A 164 -11.96 5.24 -14.24
C PHE A 164 -12.35 3.80 -13.85
N LEU A 165 -13.19 3.63 -12.83
CA LEU A 165 -13.66 2.29 -12.42
C LEU A 165 -14.45 1.57 -13.52
N SER A 166 -15.32 2.30 -14.21
CA SER A 166 -16.15 1.75 -15.30
C SER A 166 -15.29 1.27 -16.47
N ARG A 167 -14.21 1.98 -16.80
CA ARG A 167 -13.25 1.59 -17.85
C ARG A 167 -12.52 0.29 -17.54
N HIS A 168 -12.37 -0.05 -16.25
CA HIS A 168 -11.63 -1.21 -15.77
C HIS A 168 -12.54 -2.26 -15.12
N SER A 169 -13.85 -2.24 -15.40
CA SER A 169 -14.83 -3.11 -14.73
C SER A 169 -14.60 -4.61 -15.00
N THR A 170 -13.84 -4.96 -16.03
CA THR A 170 -13.45 -6.34 -16.37
C THR A 170 -12.33 -6.88 -15.45
N GLN A 171 -11.60 -6.01 -14.76
CA GLN A 171 -10.49 -6.38 -13.90
C GLN A 171 -10.99 -6.94 -12.57
N LYS A 172 -11.11 -8.27 -12.47
CA LYS A 172 -11.58 -8.97 -11.25
C LYS A 172 -10.74 -8.71 -10.00
N CYS A 173 -9.47 -8.33 -10.17
CA CYS A 173 -8.57 -8.03 -9.07
C CYS A 173 -8.73 -6.60 -8.52
N LEU A 174 -9.48 -5.73 -9.22
CA LEU A 174 -9.71 -4.34 -8.85
C LEU A 174 -10.54 -4.27 -7.57
N VAL A 175 -10.03 -3.50 -6.60
CA VAL A 175 -10.77 -3.13 -5.40
C VAL A 175 -10.70 -1.62 -5.22
N PRO A 176 -11.82 -0.91 -5.42
CA PRO A 176 -11.86 0.54 -5.29
C PRO A 176 -11.87 0.95 -3.82
N GLU A 177 -11.24 2.08 -3.51
CA GLU A 177 -11.35 2.81 -2.25
C GLU A 177 -11.47 4.30 -2.58
N ASP A 178 -12.69 4.84 -2.51
CA ASP A 178 -12.89 6.28 -2.63
C ASP A 178 -12.54 7.00 -1.32
N ASN A 179 -12.64 8.32 -1.33
CA ASN A 179 -12.30 9.13 -0.15
C ASN A 179 -13.21 8.86 1.06
N ASP A 180 -14.43 8.37 0.85
CA ASP A 180 -15.35 8.03 1.93
C ASP A 180 -14.96 6.68 2.55
N ALA A 181 -14.57 5.70 1.74
CA ALA A 181 -14.12 4.38 2.21
C ALA A 181 -12.73 4.37 2.87
N MET A 182 -11.87 5.34 2.53
CA MET A 182 -10.50 5.43 3.08
C MET A 182 -10.43 6.10 4.45
N LYS A 183 -11.34 7.00 4.78
CA LYS A 183 -11.31 7.70 6.07
C LYS A 183 -11.57 6.72 7.20
N ASP A 184 -10.71 6.77 8.23
CA ASP A 184 -10.83 6.08 9.52
C ASP A 184 -10.83 4.55 9.52
N SER A 185 -10.66 3.94 8.35
CA SER A 185 -10.74 2.50 8.17
C SER A 185 -9.38 1.79 8.29
N TYR A 186 -8.33 2.50 8.70
CA TYR A 186 -6.98 1.98 8.90
C TYR A 186 -6.44 2.34 10.29
N LEU A 187 -5.95 1.33 11.02
CA LEU A 187 -5.09 1.55 12.19
C LEU A 187 -3.66 1.81 11.74
N ASN A 188 -3.31 3.09 11.60
CA ASN A 188 -1.97 3.52 11.21
C ASN A 188 -1.13 3.79 12.46
N LEU A 189 0.04 3.16 12.54
CA LEU A 189 1.07 3.48 13.53
C LEU A 189 2.19 4.29 12.85
N ASP A 190 2.61 5.36 13.49
CA ASP A 190 3.75 6.18 13.04
C ASP A 190 5.11 5.59 13.49
N GLU A 191 6.19 6.30 13.17
CA GLU A 191 7.56 5.90 13.51
C GLU A 191 7.86 5.85 15.02
N ASN A 192 7.02 6.48 15.85
CA ASN A 192 7.10 6.45 17.32
C ASN A 192 6.08 5.47 17.92
N MET A 193 5.47 4.61 17.09
CA MET A 193 4.44 3.64 17.47
C MET A 193 3.22 4.30 18.12
N ARG A 194 2.79 5.46 17.60
CA ARG A 194 1.55 6.14 18.00
C ARG A 194 0.47 5.89 16.95
N PHE A 195 -0.75 5.64 17.38
CA PHE A 195 -1.87 5.58 16.44
C PHE A 195 -2.15 6.98 15.87
N LEU A 196 -2.43 7.04 14.56
CA LEU A 196 -2.73 8.28 13.86
C LEU A 196 -4.24 8.41 13.64
N ASN A 197 -4.88 9.33 14.34
CA ASN A 197 -6.29 9.68 14.12
C ASN A 197 -6.40 10.51 12.83
N SER A 198 -7.32 10.13 11.94
CA SER A 198 -7.56 10.76 10.64
C SER A 198 -8.97 11.36 10.45
N GLN A 199 -9.78 11.40 11.52
CA GLN A 199 -11.19 11.80 11.48
C GLN A 199 -11.37 13.26 11.06
N ASP A 200 -10.48 14.14 11.51
CA ASP A 200 -10.54 15.58 11.24
C ASP A 200 -9.83 15.98 9.93
N GLY A 201 -9.48 15.02 9.07
CA GLY A 201 -8.87 15.30 7.76
C GLY A 201 -7.36 15.59 7.80
N GLY A 202 -6.70 15.46 8.96
CA GLY A 202 -5.25 15.43 9.12
C GLY A 202 -4.82 14.21 9.93
N LYS A 203 -3.52 13.96 10.10
CA LYS A 203 -3.02 12.85 10.93
C LYS A 203 -2.57 13.36 12.29
N GLN A 204 -3.39 13.15 13.32
CA GLN A 204 -3.06 13.53 14.69
C GLN A 204 -2.48 12.33 15.46
N PRO A 205 -1.23 12.40 15.95
CA PRO A 205 -0.64 11.31 16.71
C PRO A 205 -1.20 11.27 18.14
N GLY A 206 -1.66 10.09 18.55
CA GLY A 206 -2.03 9.79 19.94
C GLY A 206 -0.82 9.46 20.83
N ARG A 207 -1.07 8.76 21.94
CA ARG A 207 -0.03 8.25 22.84
C ARG A 207 0.68 7.03 22.23
N SER A 208 1.96 6.82 22.55
CA SER A 208 2.71 5.67 22.04
C SER A 208 2.27 4.38 22.72
N VAL A 209 2.08 3.32 21.94
CA VAL A 209 1.82 1.98 22.47
C VAL A 209 2.94 1.49 23.40
N LEU A 210 4.15 2.03 23.25
CA LEU A 210 5.32 1.69 24.06
C LEU A 210 5.26 2.32 25.46
N ASP A 211 4.55 3.45 25.60
CA ASP A 211 4.44 4.19 26.84
C ASP A 211 3.20 3.78 27.65
N VAL A 212 2.06 3.64 26.96
CA VAL A 212 0.76 3.42 27.62
C VAL A 212 0.15 2.05 27.37
N GLY A 213 0.73 1.25 26.47
CA GLY A 213 0.14 -0.02 26.05
C GLY A 213 -0.86 0.13 24.90
N VAL A 214 -1.22 -1.01 24.28
CA VAL A 214 -2.05 -1.03 23.06
C VAL A 214 -3.49 -0.60 23.33
N ARG A 215 -4.09 -1.04 24.44
CA ARG A 215 -5.51 -0.78 24.73
C ARG A 215 -5.75 0.72 24.93
N GLU A 216 -4.89 1.34 25.72
CA GLU A 216 -4.95 2.76 26.06
C GLU A 216 -4.62 3.63 24.84
N ALA A 217 -3.64 3.25 24.03
CA ALA A 217 -3.32 3.99 22.80
C ALA A 217 -4.43 3.89 21.73
N LEU A 218 -5.17 2.78 21.68
CA LEU A 218 -6.28 2.60 20.71
C LEU A 218 -7.42 3.59 20.93
N GLU A 219 -7.62 4.09 22.15
CA GLU A 219 -8.61 5.13 22.45
C GLU A 219 -8.33 6.42 21.68
N ASP A 220 -7.06 6.66 21.31
CA ASP A 220 -6.63 7.84 20.57
C ASP A 220 -6.70 7.65 19.04
N ALA A 221 -6.99 6.43 18.55
CA ALA A 221 -6.80 6.06 17.15
C ALA A 221 -7.90 6.58 16.19
N GLY A 222 -9.07 6.95 16.70
CA GLY A 222 -10.21 7.37 15.87
C GLY A 222 -10.71 6.29 14.90
N PHE A 223 -10.49 5.01 15.20
CA PHE A 223 -10.72 3.90 14.27
C PHE A 223 -12.20 3.54 14.12
N ASP A 224 -12.67 3.49 12.87
CA ASP A 224 -13.99 3.01 12.50
C ASP A 224 -13.92 1.54 12.05
N ASN A 225 -14.38 0.64 12.92
CA ASN A 225 -14.38 -0.80 12.66
C ASN A 225 -15.41 -1.21 11.59
N GLU A 226 -16.52 -0.49 11.44
CA GLU A 226 -17.54 -0.78 10.42
C GLU A 226 -16.99 -0.46 9.03
N ALA A 227 -16.40 0.73 8.87
CA ALA A 227 -15.74 1.15 7.62
C ALA A 227 -14.61 0.18 7.20
N PHE A 228 -13.85 -0.38 8.15
CA PHE A 228 -12.81 -1.38 7.87
C PHE A 228 -13.37 -2.68 7.27
N VAL A 229 -14.51 -3.15 7.76
CA VAL A 229 -15.15 -4.38 7.26
C VAL A 229 -15.77 -4.12 5.89
N GLU A 230 -16.49 -3.01 5.72
CA GLU A 230 -17.21 -2.66 4.48
C GLU A 230 -16.29 -2.53 3.26
N ARG A 231 -15.08 -1.96 3.44
CA ARG A 231 -14.08 -1.84 2.34
C ARG A 231 -13.33 -3.13 2.02
N GLY A 232 -13.71 -4.26 2.62
CA GLY A 232 -13.08 -5.56 2.39
C GLY A 232 -11.68 -5.68 3.00
N GLY A 233 -11.48 -5.13 4.21
CA GLY A 233 -10.27 -5.30 5.03
C GLY A 233 -10.00 -6.76 5.45
N ILE A 234 -11.03 -7.60 5.38
CA ILE A 234 -10.99 -9.05 5.55
C ILE A 234 -10.95 -9.73 4.15
N PHE A 235 -9.93 -10.53 3.85
CA PHE A 235 -9.72 -11.20 2.54
C PHE A 235 -8.76 -12.39 2.66
N ASP A 236 -8.48 -13.17 1.61
CA ASP A 236 -7.43 -14.22 1.74
C ASP A 236 -6.02 -13.61 1.77
N TRP A 237 -5.54 -13.30 2.96
CA TRP A 237 -4.27 -12.62 3.20
C TRP A 237 -3.09 -13.55 3.46
N SER A 238 -3.34 -14.84 3.70
CA SER A 238 -2.29 -15.83 3.91
C SER A 238 -1.76 -16.31 2.58
N ARG A 239 -0.45 -16.55 2.49
CA ARG A 239 0.06 -17.48 1.50
C ARG A 239 -0.30 -18.88 2.00
N ASN A 240 -1.15 -19.62 1.29
CA ASN A 240 -1.26 -21.06 1.53
C ASN A 240 0.14 -21.63 1.30
N ARG A 241 0.84 -21.99 2.39
CA ARG A 241 1.90 -23.00 2.27
C ARG A 241 1.14 -24.23 1.82
N ALA A 242 1.53 -24.79 0.68
CA ALA A 242 1.20 -26.18 0.42
C ALA A 242 1.52 -26.93 1.72
N VAL A 243 0.50 -27.56 2.30
CA VAL A 243 0.75 -28.68 3.19
C VAL A 243 1.69 -29.55 2.37
N GLU A 244 2.90 -29.79 2.88
CA GLU A 244 3.68 -30.89 2.35
C GLU A 244 2.75 -32.10 2.46
N ASP A 245 2.24 -32.57 1.32
CA ASP A 245 1.63 -33.89 1.22
C ASP A 245 2.76 -34.88 1.54
N LEU A 246 3.01 -35.05 2.84
CA LEU A 246 3.76 -36.14 3.42
C LEU A 246 2.79 -37.29 3.63
N GLU A 247 2.25 -37.85 2.55
CA GLU A 247 1.79 -39.23 2.52
C GLU A 247 2.08 -39.80 1.13
N TRP A 248 3.04 -40.73 1.13
CA TRP A 248 3.35 -41.78 0.14
C TRP A 248 2.60 -41.78 -1.20
#